data_AF-A0A7Z0SFK9-F1
#
_entry.id   AF-A0A7Z0SFK9-F1
#
_cell.length_a   1.000
_cell.length_b   1.000
_cell.length_c   1.000
_cell.angle_alpha   90.00
_cell.angle_beta   90.00
_cell.angle_gamma   90.00
#
_symmetry.space_group_name_H-M   'P 1'
#
loop_
_entity.id
_entity.type
_entity.pdbx_description
1 polymer ?
#
loop_
_entity_poly.entity_id
_entity_poly.type
_entity_poly.pdbx_seq_one_letter_code
_entity_poly.pdbx_strand_id
1 'polypeptide(L)'
;MFFSFVLGFIKGEAFDLMQMAIVSGKVILFFTVTLSIGIFLYPRLTFPFRSKKGKGFTFILVLGFAAGEFAEHLGLHFIIGAYFAGLFFEEKVVNKRLFEIVNDRLYALSYSFLKTFFFSLGFNTFALPRAFLIWFLVVLTLSVMIGQIF
;
A
#
# COMPACT_ATOMS: atom_id res chain seq x y z
N MET A 1 12.18 -4.18 -1.53
CA MET A 1 12.94 -5.43 -1.77
C MET A 1 13.78 -5.33 -3.04
N PHE A 2 13.19 -5.33 -4.24
CA PHE A 2 13.96 -5.35 -5.50
C PHE A 2 15.08 -4.28 -5.63
N PHE A 3 14.82 -3.05 -5.19
CA PHE A 3 15.81 -1.96 -5.24
C PHE A 3 17.00 -2.18 -4.28
N SER A 4 16.76 -2.80 -3.12
CA SER A 4 17.81 -3.17 -2.15
C SER A 4 18.70 -4.30 -2.69
N PHE A 5 18.12 -5.23 -3.46
CA PHE A 5 18.88 -6.29 -4.14
C PHE A 5 19.79 -5.72 -5.23
N VAL A 6 19.28 -4.81 -6.06
CA VAL A 6 20.06 -4.18 -7.13
C VAL A 6 21.20 -3.33 -6.55
N LEU A 7 20.96 -2.57 -5.48
CA LEU A 7 22.02 -1.82 -4.80
C LEU A 7 23.08 -2.72 -4.15
N GLY A 8 22.67 -3.84 -3.54
CA GLY A 8 23.60 -4.83 -2.98
C GLY A 8 24.50 -5.46 -4.04
N PHE A 9 23.92 -5.77 -5.21
CA PHE A 9 24.67 -6.33 -6.34
C PHE A 9 25.67 -5.34 -6.94
N ILE A 10 25.33 -4.04 -6.98
CA ILE A 10 26.20 -2.97 -7.52
C ILE A 10 27.35 -2.64 -6.55
N LYS A 11 27.14 -2.78 -5.23
CA LYS A 11 28.16 -2.45 -4.21
C LYS A 11 29.18 -3.56 -3.98
N GLY A 12 28.97 -4.77 -4.50
CA GLY A 12 29.90 -5.90 -4.30
C GLY A 12 29.97 -6.39 -2.85
N GLU A 13 29.06 -5.93 -1.98
CA GLU A 13 28.89 -6.50 -0.65
C GLU A 13 28.25 -7.87 -0.82
N ALA A 14 28.97 -8.92 -0.39
CA ALA A 14 28.49 -10.29 -0.43
C ALA A 14 27.07 -10.36 0.13
N PHE A 15 26.17 -11.04 -0.59
CA PHE A 15 24.79 -11.29 -0.17
C PHE A 15 24.76 -11.66 1.31
N ASP A 16 24.37 -10.71 2.16
CA ASP A 16 24.20 -10.98 3.57
C ASP A 16 22.86 -11.72 3.73
N LEU A 17 22.93 -13.04 3.55
CA LEU A 17 21.81 -13.97 3.71
C LEU A 17 21.11 -13.74 5.06
N MET A 18 21.84 -13.26 6.08
CA MET A 18 21.27 -12.88 7.37
C MET A 18 20.33 -11.68 7.24
N GLN A 19 20.71 -10.62 6.53
CA GLN A 19 19.85 -9.45 6.31
C GLN A 19 18.60 -9.81 5.51
N MET A 20 18.74 -10.67 4.50
CA MET A 20 17.59 -11.15 3.73
C MET A 20 16.63 -11.97 4.60
N ALA A 21 17.17 -12.85 5.44
CA ALA A 21 16.38 -13.64 6.39
C ALA A 21 15.67 -12.75 7.41
N ILE A 22 16.34 -11.71 7.94
CA ILE A 22 15.76 -10.74 8.86
C ILE A 22 14.61 -9.97 8.20
N VAL A 23 14.80 -9.47 6.98
CA VAL A 23 13.77 -8.73 6.25
C VAL A 23 12.57 -9.63 5.91
N SER A 24 12.83 -10.85 5.48
CA SER A 24 11.77 -11.83 5.20
C SER A 24 11.00 -12.21 6.46
N GLY A 25 11.71 -12.40 7.57
CA GLY A 25 11.12 -12.65 8.89
C GLY A 25 10.21 -11.50 9.35
N LYS A 26 10.62 -10.23 9.16
CA LYS A 26 9.78 -9.06 9.46
C LYS A 26 8.49 -9.05 8.64
N VAL A 27 8.54 -9.42 7.37
CA VAL A 27 7.35 -9.48 6.50
C VAL A 27 6.38 -10.56 6.99
N ILE A 28 6.88 -11.76 7.28
CA ILE A 28 6.05 -12.85 7.81
C ILE A 28 5.43 -12.43 9.15
N LEU A 29 6.24 -11.87 10.05
CA LEU A 29 5.79 -11.40 11.36
C LEU A 29 4.70 -10.33 11.22
N PHE A 30 4.86 -9.37 10.32
CA PHE A 30 3.83 -8.37 10.05
C PHE A 30 2.52 -9.00 9.58
N PHE A 31 2.58 -9.93 8.62
CA PHE A 31 1.38 -10.61 8.12
C PHE A 31 0.70 -11.40 9.24
N THR A 32 1.46 -12.15 10.04
CA THR A 32 0.93 -12.93 11.17
C THR A 32 0.28 -12.02 12.22
N VAL A 33 0.95 -10.94 12.62
CA VAL A 33 0.43 -10.00 13.63
C VAL A 33 -0.80 -9.27 13.09
N THR A 34 -0.74 -8.76 11.85
CA THR A 34 -1.84 -8.01 11.24
C THR A 34 -3.07 -8.89 11.00
N LEU A 35 -2.90 -10.15 10.57
CA LEU A 35 -4.00 -11.11 10.47
C LEU A 35 -4.59 -11.45 11.84
N SER A 36 -3.74 -11.64 12.85
CA SER A 36 -4.19 -11.93 14.22
C SER A 36 -4.97 -10.75 14.81
N ILE A 37 -4.46 -9.52 14.64
CA ILE A 37 -5.16 -8.28 15.04
C ILE A 37 -6.46 -8.16 14.26
N GLY A 38 -6.47 -8.42 12.96
CA GLY A 38 -7.69 -8.48 12.16
C GLY A 38 -8.71 -9.40 12.79
N ILE A 39 -8.39 -10.67 13.00
CA ILE A 39 -9.35 -11.63 13.55
C ILE A 39 -9.81 -11.25 14.97
N PHE A 40 -8.95 -10.64 15.79
CA PHE A 40 -9.26 -10.32 17.20
C PHE A 40 -9.93 -8.96 17.40
N LEU A 41 -9.58 -7.96 16.60
CA LEU A 41 -10.14 -6.60 16.62
C LEU A 41 -11.53 -6.59 15.95
N TYR A 42 -11.75 -7.47 14.96
CA TYR A 42 -13.01 -7.62 14.21
C TYR A 42 -14.27 -7.84 15.05
N PRO A 43 -14.32 -8.80 15.97
CA PRO A 43 -15.50 -9.01 16.82
C PRO A 43 -15.70 -7.90 17.86
N ARG A 44 -14.68 -7.08 18.13
CA ARG A 44 -14.71 -6.04 19.17
C ARG A 44 -15.08 -4.65 18.66
N LEU A 45 -14.97 -4.40 17.36
CA LEU A 45 -15.22 -3.09 16.76
C LEU A 45 -16.71 -2.77 16.55
N THR A 46 -17.67 -3.60 16.99
CA THR A 46 -19.11 -3.32 16.85
C THR A 46 -19.59 -2.08 17.63
N PHE A 47 -18.81 -1.60 18.60
CA PHE A 47 -19.24 -0.55 19.55
C PHE A 47 -19.30 0.90 18.99
N PRO A 48 -18.41 1.38 18.10
CA PRO A 48 -18.46 2.77 17.60
C PRO A 48 -19.37 2.97 16.37
N PHE A 49 -19.71 1.90 15.63
CA PHE A 49 -20.43 1.98 14.35
C PHE A 49 -21.92 2.40 14.46
N ARG A 50 -22.43 2.58 15.68
CA ARG A 50 -23.82 2.98 15.95
C ARG A 50 -24.04 4.50 15.95
N SER A 51 -22.97 5.32 15.96
CA SER A 51 -23.12 6.77 16.03
C SER A 51 -23.53 7.37 14.68
N LYS A 52 -24.76 7.88 14.61
CA LYS A 52 -25.31 8.65 13.49
C LYS A 52 -24.41 9.85 13.15
N LYS A 53 -24.13 10.04 11.85
CA LYS A 53 -23.49 11.20 11.19
C LYS A 53 -21.97 11.35 11.37
N GLY A 54 -21.21 11.10 10.29
CA GLY A 54 -19.85 11.59 10.05
C GLY A 54 -18.70 10.88 10.79
N LYS A 55 -18.89 10.44 12.03
CA LYS A 55 -17.82 9.88 12.87
C LYS A 55 -17.22 8.57 12.34
N GLY A 56 -18.02 7.75 11.65
CA GLY A 56 -17.53 6.48 11.10
C GLY A 56 -16.47 6.66 10.00
N PHE A 57 -16.60 7.69 9.16
CA PHE A 57 -15.61 7.99 8.14
C PHE A 57 -14.25 8.40 8.74
N THR A 58 -14.26 9.31 9.71
CA THR A 58 -13.04 9.71 10.43
C THR A 58 -12.42 8.55 11.19
N PHE A 59 -13.24 7.70 11.81
CA PHE A 59 -12.75 6.51 12.51
C PHE A 59 -12.00 5.57 11.57
N ILE A 60 -12.52 5.32 10.37
CA ILE A 60 -11.89 4.43 9.39
C ILE A 60 -10.61 5.06 8.82
N LEU A 61 -10.61 6.37 8.58
CA LEU A 61 -9.39 7.07 8.21
C LEU A 61 -8.32 6.92 9.29
N VAL A 62 -8.64 7.21 10.56
CA VAL A 62 -7.70 7.07 11.68
C VAL A 62 -7.22 5.63 11.81
N LEU A 63 -8.10 4.64 11.65
CA LEU A 63 -7.74 3.23 11.68
C LEU A 63 -6.78 2.85 10.54
N GLY A 64 -7.05 3.34 9.33
CA GLY A 64 -6.17 3.15 8.17
C GLY A 64 -4.81 3.82 8.36
N PHE A 65 -4.79 5.04 8.91
CA PHE A 65 -3.54 5.74 9.23
C PHE A 65 -2.75 5.02 10.33
N ALA A 66 -3.42 4.58 11.40
CA ALA A 66 -2.77 3.84 12.48
C ALA A 66 -2.21 2.50 12.01
N ALA A 67 -2.93 1.78 11.15
CA ALA A 67 -2.45 0.53 10.57
C ALA A 67 -1.29 0.75 9.59
N GLY A 68 -1.34 1.83 8.79
CA GLY A 68 -0.25 2.23 7.91
C GLY A 68 1.02 2.58 8.68
N GLU A 69 0.88 3.36 9.76
CA GLU A 69 1.97 3.75 10.65
C GLU A 69 2.60 2.50 11.29
N PHE A 70 1.76 1.58 11.78
CA PHE A 70 2.22 0.31 12.34
C PHE A 70 3.00 -0.53 11.31
N ALA A 71 2.57 -0.55 10.05
CA ALA A 71 3.30 -1.22 8.97
C ALA A 71 4.67 -0.57 8.71
N GLU A 72 4.73 0.76 8.73
CA GLU A 72 5.95 1.52 8.54
C GLU A 72 6.98 1.27 9.64
N HIS A 73 6.54 1.20 10.91
CA HIS A 73 7.40 0.81 12.03
C HIS A 73 8.01 -0.60 11.89
N LEU A 74 7.33 -1.52 11.18
CA LEU A 74 7.83 -2.86 10.89
C LEU A 74 8.74 -2.92 9.65
N GLY A 75 9.00 -1.77 9.01
CA GLY A 75 9.85 -1.65 7.83
C GLY A 75 9.14 -2.01 6.53
N LEU A 76 7.80 -2.01 6.52
CA LEU A 76 6.99 -2.20 5.34
C LEU A 76 6.46 -0.87 4.81
N HIS A 77 5.94 -0.89 3.59
CA HIS A 77 5.37 0.31 3.00
C HIS A 77 4.05 0.65 3.71
N PHE A 78 3.87 1.92 4.08
CA PHE A 78 2.67 2.45 4.75
C PHE A 78 1.35 2.01 4.08
N ILE A 79 1.35 1.95 2.74
CA ILE A 79 0.20 1.51 1.91
C ILE A 79 -0.27 0.09 2.29
N ILE A 80 0.64 -0.81 2.67
CA ILE A 80 0.31 -2.20 3.00
C ILE A 80 -0.57 -2.23 4.26
N GLY A 81 -0.22 -1.46 5.30
CA GLY A 81 -1.02 -1.37 6.52
C GLY A 81 -2.40 -0.75 6.29
N ALA A 82 -2.46 0.34 5.52
CA ALA A 82 -3.73 0.97 5.13
C ALA A 82 -4.62 0.03 4.30
N TYR A 83 -4.02 -0.77 3.40
CA TYR A 83 -4.73 -1.80 2.62
C TYR A 83 -5.33 -2.88 3.52
N PHE A 84 -4.57 -3.38 4.50
CA PHE A 84 -5.08 -4.35 5.46
C PHE A 84 -6.26 -3.81 6.27
N ALA A 85 -6.18 -2.56 6.75
CA ALA A 85 -7.30 -1.91 7.43
C ALA A 85 -8.56 -1.81 6.55
N GLY A 86 -8.40 -1.64 5.24
CA GLY A 86 -9.48 -1.66 4.26
C GLY A 86 -10.05 -3.06 3.99
N LEU A 87 -9.22 -4.11 3.94
CA LEU A 87 -9.63 -5.50 3.67
C LEU A 87 -10.59 -6.06 4.73
N PHE A 88 -10.12 -6.10 5.96
CA PHE A 88 -10.62 -5.13 6.89
C PHE A 88 -12.15 -4.88 6.83
N PHE A 89 -12.45 -3.62 6.56
CA PHE A 89 -13.76 -2.98 6.48
C PHE A 89 -14.73 -3.64 5.47
N GLU A 90 -15.51 -4.63 5.93
CA GLU A 90 -16.54 -5.30 5.12
C GLU A 90 -17.99 -4.87 5.45
N GLU A 91 -18.87 -4.87 4.44
CA GLU A 91 -20.32 -4.61 4.57
C GLU A 91 -21.02 -5.59 5.54
N LYS A 92 -20.50 -6.80 5.72
CA LYS A 92 -21.06 -7.78 6.66
C LYS A 92 -20.90 -7.38 8.12
N VAL A 93 -19.84 -6.61 8.42
CA VAL A 93 -19.46 -6.21 9.78
C VAL A 93 -19.95 -4.80 10.10
N VAL A 94 -20.03 -3.95 9.07
CA VAL A 94 -20.40 -2.54 9.19
C VAL A 94 -21.80 -2.33 8.65
N ASN A 95 -22.60 -1.47 9.30
CA ASN A 95 -23.92 -1.13 8.76
C ASN A 95 -23.81 -0.70 7.29
N LYS A 96 -24.60 -1.33 6.39
CA LYS A 96 -24.62 -1.07 4.94
C LYS A 96 -24.59 0.42 4.58
N ARG A 97 -25.39 1.24 5.27
CA ARG A 97 -25.44 2.69 5.02
C ARG A 97 -24.11 3.38 5.32
N LEU A 98 -23.41 2.95 6.38
CA LEU A 98 -22.11 3.51 6.72
C LEU A 98 -21.03 3.04 5.74
N PHE A 99 -21.06 1.77 5.34
CA PHE A 99 -20.17 1.22 4.33
C PHE A 99 -20.27 2.01 3.02
N GLU A 100 -21.48 2.23 2.51
CA GLU A 100 -21.72 3.01 1.28
C GLU A 100 -21.21 4.45 1.41
N ILE A 101 -21.50 5.16 2.52
CA ILE A 101 -21.04 6.55 2.72
C ILE A 101 -19.51 6.64 2.76
N VAL A 102 -18.85 5.69 3.42
CA VAL A 102 -17.39 5.70 3.54
C VAL A 102 -16.76 5.36 2.19
N ASN A 103 -17.27 4.33 1.53
CA ASN A 103 -16.78 3.90 0.23
C ASN A 103 -16.91 5.00 -0.81
N ASP A 104 -18.06 5.68 -0.87
CA ASP A 104 -18.28 6.81 -1.78
C ASP A 104 -17.28 7.96 -1.53
N ARG A 105 -17.05 8.32 -0.26
CA ARG A 105 -16.07 9.36 0.11
C ARG A 105 -14.64 8.97 -0.21
N LEU A 106 -14.23 7.74 0.13
CA LEU A 106 -12.89 7.23 -0.17
C LEU A 106 -12.68 7.10 -1.67
N TYR A 107 -13.71 6.71 -2.42
CA TYR A 107 -13.68 6.64 -3.87
C TYR A 107 -13.50 8.02 -4.48
N ALA A 108 -14.27 9.02 -4.04
CA ALA A 108 -14.13 10.39 -4.51
C ALA A 108 -12.74 10.99 -4.20
N LEU A 109 -12.19 10.70 -3.01
CA LEU A 109 -10.84 11.10 -2.62
C LEU A 109 -9.78 10.39 -3.47
N SER A 110 -9.87 9.08 -3.61
CA SER A 110 -8.93 8.28 -4.39
C SER A 110 -8.95 8.72 -5.85
N TYR A 111 -10.13 8.92 -6.44
CA TYR A 111 -10.28 9.35 -7.82
C TYR A 111 -9.69 10.74 -8.07
N SER A 112 -9.93 11.69 -7.16
CA SER A 112 -9.35 13.03 -7.24
C SER A 112 -7.83 13.00 -7.06
N PHE A 113 -7.34 12.30 -6.04
CA PHE A 113 -5.91 12.19 -5.73
C PHE A 113 -5.15 11.48 -6.85
N LEU A 114 -5.65 10.34 -7.31
CA LEU A 114 -4.98 9.49 -8.29
C LEU A 114 -4.84 10.23 -9.64
N LYS A 115 -5.86 10.98 -10.07
CA LYS A 115 -5.74 11.85 -11.26
C LYS A 115 -4.63 12.88 -11.11
N THR A 116 -4.59 13.61 -10.01
CA THR A 116 -3.57 14.65 -9.77
C THR A 116 -2.18 14.03 -9.65
N PHE A 117 -2.06 12.87 -9.01
CA PHE A 117 -0.79 12.13 -8.89
C PHE A 117 -0.26 11.69 -10.26
N PHE A 118 -1.08 11.04 -11.09
CA PHE A 118 -0.67 10.63 -12.44
C PHE A 118 -0.35 11.84 -13.33
N PHE A 119 -1.11 12.93 -13.21
CA PHE A 119 -0.79 14.18 -13.90
C PHE A 119 0.60 14.67 -13.50
N SER A 120 0.90 14.79 -12.20
CA SER A 120 2.21 15.21 -11.69
C SER A 120 3.37 14.33 -12.18
N LEU A 121 3.21 13.00 -12.16
CA LEU A 121 4.21 12.08 -12.70
C LEU A 121 4.46 12.30 -14.20
N GLY A 122 3.39 12.54 -14.97
CA GLY A 122 3.49 12.86 -16.39
C GLY A 122 4.32 14.12 -16.65
N PHE A 123 4.10 15.20 -15.91
CA PHE A 123 4.87 16.44 -16.09
C PHE A 123 6.35 16.28 -15.75
N ASN A 124 6.69 15.48 -14.74
CA ASN A 124 8.09 15.20 -14.40
C ASN A 124 8.83 14.46 -15.53
N THR A 125 8.10 13.70 -16.37
CA THR A 125 8.69 12.96 -17.50
C THR A 125 8.87 13.78 -18.78
N PHE A 126 8.20 14.93 -18.93
CA PHE A 126 8.30 15.78 -20.13
C PHE A 126 9.62 16.56 -20.25
N ALA A 127 10.43 16.62 -19.19
CA ALA A 127 11.66 17.42 -19.14
C ALA A 127 12.94 16.71 -19.67
N LEU A 128 12.82 15.60 -20.41
CA LEU A 128 13.97 14.80 -20.86
C LEU A 128 14.28 14.92 -22.36
N PRO A 129 15.12 15.88 -22.80
CA PRO A 129 15.58 15.96 -24.18
C PRO A 129 16.88 15.15 -24.36
N ARG A 130 16.78 13.85 -24.68
CA ARG A 130 17.93 13.10 -25.23
C ARG A 130 17.48 11.85 -26.00
N ALA A 131 17.83 11.74 -27.28
CA ALA A 131 17.44 10.63 -28.16
C ALA A 131 17.87 9.23 -27.64
N PHE A 132 18.94 9.16 -26.83
CA PHE A 132 19.40 7.92 -26.19
C PHE A 132 18.46 7.40 -25.10
N LEU A 133 17.71 8.29 -24.42
CA LEU A 133 16.74 7.92 -23.38
C LEU A 133 15.50 7.20 -23.97
N ILE A 134 15.14 7.49 -25.23
CA ILE A 134 13.97 6.89 -25.88
C ILE A 134 14.22 5.41 -26.15
N TRP A 135 15.38 5.05 -26.70
CA TRP A 135 15.74 3.64 -26.93
C TRP A 135 15.80 2.84 -25.63
N PHE A 136 16.38 3.43 -24.57
CA PHE A 136 16.40 2.81 -23.25
C PHE A 136 14.99 2.53 -22.70
N LEU A 137 14.06 3.49 -22.83
CA LEU A 137 12.67 3.31 -22.39
C LEU A 137 11.94 2.23 -23.18
N VAL A 138 12.15 2.15 -24.50
CA VAL A 138 11.53 1.12 -25.34
C VAL A 138 11.99 -0.28 -24.92
N VAL A 139 13.30 -0.46 -24.75
CA VAL A 139 13.87 -1.75 -24.31
C VAL A 139 13.37 -2.13 -22.92
N LEU A 140 13.35 -1.19 -21.97
CA LEU A 140 12.80 -1.44 -20.63
C LEU A 140 11.32 -1.86 -20.68
N THR A 141 10.52 -1.14 -21.46
CA THR A 141 9.08 -1.42 -21.57
C THR A 141 8.83 -2.80 -22.15
N LEU A 142 9.52 -3.15 -23.24
CA LEU A 142 9.43 -4.48 -23.85
C LEU A 142 9.91 -5.58 -22.90
N SER A 143 11.01 -5.36 -22.19
CA SER A 143 11.54 -6.32 -21.22
C SER A 143 10.54 -6.60 -20.08
N VAL A 144 9.91 -5.56 -19.53
CA VAL A 144 8.89 -5.71 -18.48
C VAL A 144 7.64 -6.39 -19.01
N MET A 145 7.16 -6.02 -20.21
CA MET A 145 6.00 -6.66 -20.83
C MET A 145 6.22 -8.16 -21.03
N ILE A 146 7.37 -8.54 -21.58
CA ILE A 146 7.73 -9.95 -21.76
C ILE A 146 7.83 -10.64 -20.39
N GLY A 147 8.52 -10.04 -19.42
CA GLY A 147 8.68 -10.62 -18.09
C GLY A 147 7.41 -10.70 -17.22
N GLN A 148 6.32 -10.03 -17.59
CA GLN A 148 5.01 -10.19 -16.92
C GLN A 148 4.12 -11.25 -17.58
N ILE A 149 4.34 -11.54 -18.87
CA ILE A 149 3.55 -12.51 -19.63
C ILE A 149 4.05 -13.94 -19.41
N PHE A 150 5.36 -14.10 -19.18
CA PHE A 150 6.03 -15.37 -18.86
C PHE A 150 6.23 -15.51 -17.35
#